data_AF-A0A3R7QVE7-F1
#
_entry.id   AF-A0A3R7QVE7-F1
#
_cell.length_a   1.000
_cell.length_b   1.000
_cell.length_c   1.000
_cell.angle_alpha   90.00
_cell.angle_beta   90.00
_cell.angle_gamma   90.00
#
_symmetry.space_group_name_H-M   'P 1'
#
loop_
_entity.id
_entity.type
_entity.pdbx_description
1 polymer ?
#
loop_
_entity_poly.entity_id
_entity_poly.type
_entity_poly.pdbx_seq_one_letter_code
_entity_poly.pdbx_strand_id
1 'polypeptide(L)'
;REELRRKIQTYTKFLVVRHPLERLLSAFRNKLEGNGRPARVFKRVYGAKIIREYRRGPESSRENTTSVEDLEKESAKTTGEDVRFSEFVSFLLDKEDLAIVNEHWRPYESLCHPCALSYDVIAKYESLEEDSEGFLRLIGAPEGLHFPQYAPTNTSALLHSYLASVKPDRLAQLMMAYQRDFQLFQYDGVSIPKGAML
;
A
#
# COMPACT_ATOMS: atom_id res chain seq x y z
N ARG A 1 -24.46 19.51 1.21
CA ARG A 1 -23.28 20.41 1.05
C ARG A 1 -23.01 21.22 2.32
N GLU A 2 -24.04 21.79 2.96
CA GLU A 2 -23.92 22.54 4.21
C GLU A 2 -23.40 21.69 5.38
N GLU A 3 -23.91 20.46 5.55
CA GLU A 3 -23.43 19.54 6.59
C GLU A 3 -21.94 19.19 6.44
N LEU A 4 -21.46 18.99 5.21
CA LEU A 4 -20.05 18.72 4.94
C LEU A 4 -19.18 19.91 5.36
N ARG A 5 -19.60 21.13 5.01
CA ARG A 5 -18.90 22.35 5.41
C ARG A 5 -18.87 22.50 6.94
N ARG A 6 -20.01 22.26 7.60
CA ARG A 6 -20.10 22.26 9.05
C ARG A 6 -19.12 21.28 9.67
N LYS A 7 -19.09 20.02 9.20
CA LYS A 7 -18.15 19.00 9.68
C LYS A 7 -16.69 19.43 9.52
N ILE A 8 -16.30 19.89 8.33
CA ILE A 8 -14.93 20.37 8.05
C ILE A 8 -14.54 21.52 8.99
N GLN A 9 -15.46 22.45 9.26
CA GLN A 9 -15.21 23.65 10.06
C GLN A 9 -15.26 23.41 11.57
N THR A 10 -16.05 22.45 12.06
CA THR A 10 -16.33 22.34 13.51
C THR A 10 -15.89 21.04 14.15
N TYR A 11 -15.48 20.02 13.39
CA TYR A 11 -15.05 18.73 13.96
C TYR A 11 -13.54 18.70 14.09
N THR A 12 -13.04 18.05 15.14
CA THR A 12 -11.64 17.65 15.24
C THR A 12 -11.33 16.62 14.16
N LYS A 13 -10.36 16.92 13.31
CA LYS A 13 -9.92 16.09 12.19
C LYS A 13 -8.56 15.51 12.56
N PHE A 14 -8.46 14.19 12.54
CA PHE A 14 -7.20 13.50 12.77
C PHE A 14 -6.84 12.62 11.57
N LEU A 15 -5.56 12.41 11.36
CA LEU A 15 -5.00 11.51 10.36
C LEU A 15 -3.95 10.63 11.02
N VAL A 16 -3.99 9.32 10.75
CA VAL A 16 -2.93 8.40 11.15
C VAL A 16 -2.15 7.98 9.92
N VAL A 17 -0.86 8.30 9.90
CA VAL A 17 0.07 7.96 8.82
C VAL A 17 1.05 6.88 9.24
N ARG A 18 1.71 6.27 8.26
CA ARG A 18 2.75 5.27 8.44
C ARG A 18 3.79 5.48 7.36
N HIS A 19 5.04 5.05 7.59
CA HIS A 19 6.07 5.05 6.56
C HIS A 19 5.52 4.52 5.21
N PRO A 20 5.59 5.28 4.10
CA PRO A 20 4.78 5.01 2.90
C PRO A 20 4.96 3.59 2.33
N LEU A 21 6.21 3.11 2.27
CA LEU A 21 6.51 1.76 1.77
C LEU A 21 6.16 0.64 2.76
N GLU A 22 6.14 0.93 4.06
CA GLU A 22 5.66 -0.05 5.03
C GLU A 22 4.15 -0.22 4.97
N ARG A 23 3.42 0.89 4.80
CA ARG A 23 1.97 0.84 4.55
C ARG A 23 1.67 0.04 3.30
N LEU A 24 2.41 0.28 2.21
CA LEU A 24 2.24 -0.44 0.96
C LEU A 24 2.52 -1.94 1.13
N LEU A 25 3.62 -2.30 1.79
CA LEU A 25 3.95 -3.69 2.06
C LEU A 25 2.90 -4.35 2.96
N SER A 26 2.42 -3.65 3.99
CA SER A 26 1.36 -4.15 4.86
C SER A 26 0.08 -4.46 4.06
N ALA A 27 -0.30 -3.57 3.14
CA ALA A 27 -1.43 -3.78 2.24
C ALA A 27 -1.20 -4.99 1.33
N PHE A 28 -0.03 -5.11 0.69
CA PHE A 28 0.32 -6.28 -0.11
C PHE A 28 0.17 -7.58 0.70
N ARG A 29 0.76 -7.64 1.90
CA ARG A 29 0.72 -8.84 2.73
C ARG A 29 -0.70 -9.19 3.18
N ASN A 30 -1.51 -8.19 3.50
CA ASN A 30 -2.91 -8.40 3.89
C ASN A 30 -3.81 -8.83 2.72
N LYS A 31 -3.54 -8.34 1.51
CA LYS A 31 -4.44 -8.49 0.35
C LYS A 31 -3.98 -9.53 -0.69
N LEU A 32 -2.70 -9.81 -0.82
CA LEU A 32 -2.16 -10.66 -1.89
C LEU A 32 -1.29 -11.81 -1.38
N GLU A 33 -0.76 -11.73 -0.15
CA GLU A 33 0.01 -12.82 0.46
C GLU A 33 -0.83 -13.66 1.43
N GLY A 34 -1.66 -13.01 2.26
CA GLY A 34 -2.42 -13.67 3.32
C GLY A 34 -3.52 -14.61 2.81
N ASN A 35 -4.16 -15.31 3.75
CA ASN A 35 -5.21 -16.30 3.47
C ASN A 35 -6.60 -15.87 3.99
N GLY A 36 -6.69 -14.67 4.55
CA GLY A 36 -7.93 -14.10 5.09
C GLY A 36 -8.94 -13.77 3.99
N ARG A 37 -10.18 -13.43 4.42
CA ARG A 37 -11.26 -13.02 3.50
C ARG A 37 -10.84 -11.86 2.57
N PRO A 38 -10.18 -10.78 3.03
CA PRO A 38 -9.72 -9.73 2.13
C PRO A 38 -8.74 -10.24 1.07
N ALA A 39 -7.84 -11.13 1.46
CA ALA A 39 -6.84 -11.67 0.55
C ALA A 39 -7.47 -12.51 -0.57
N ARG A 40 -8.43 -13.38 -0.24
CA ARG A 40 -9.15 -14.17 -1.27
C ARG A 40 -9.80 -13.30 -2.34
N VAL A 41 -10.40 -12.19 -1.94
CA VAL A 41 -11.04 -11.25 -2.89
C VAL A 41 -9.99 -10.59 -3.78
N PHE A 42 -8.91 -10.08 -3.18
CA PHE A 42 -7.86 -9.37 -3.92
C PHE A 42 -7.02 -10.30 -4.81
N LYS A 43 -6.73 -11.53 -4.37
CA LYS A 43 -6.06 -12.56 -5.19
C LYS A 43 -6.89 -12.89 -6.45
N ARG A 44 -8.22 -12.99 -6.31
CA ARG A 44 -9.14 -13.18 -7.44
C ARG A 44 -9.19 -11.98 -8.38
N VAL A 45 -9.29 -10.76 -7.84
CA VAL A 45 -9.48 -9.53 -8.65
C VAL A 45 -8.17 -9.07 -9.29
N TYR A 46 -7.09 -9.06 -8.52
CA TYR A 46 -5.79 -8.51 -8.91
C TYR A 46 -4.73 -9.59 -9.05
N GLY A 47 -4.64 -10.54 -8.13
CA GLY A 47 -3.53 -11.50 -8.11
C GLY A 47 -3.39 -12.31 -9.39
N ALA A 48 -4.48 -12.91 -9.87
CA ALA A 48 -4.47 -13.66 -11.12
C ALA A 48 -4.16 -12.78 -12.35
N LYS A 49 -4.53 -11.49 -12.31
CA LYS A 49 -4.18 -10.52 -13.37
C LYS A 49 -2.68 -10.20 -13.33
N ILE A 50 -2.13 -9.90 -12.16
CA ILE A 50 -0.71 -9.60 -11.97
C ILE A 50 0.15 -10.77 -12.47
N ILE A 51 -0.15 -12.00 -12.05
CA ILE A 51 0.63 -13.17 -12.49
C ILE A 51 0.60 -13.32 -14.01
N ARG A 52 -0.58 -13.21 -14.63
CA ARG A 52 -0.73 -13.33 -16.09
C ARG A 52 0.01 -12.25 -16.86
N GLU A 53 0.13 -11.04 -16.33
CA GLU A 53 0.83 -9.94 -17.01
C GLU A 53 2.35 -10.02 -16.83
N TYR A 54 2.82 -10.33 -15.62
CA TYR A 54 4.24 -10.18 -15.28
C TYR A 54 5.06 -11.49 -15.30
N ARG A 55 4.41 -12.66 -15.44
CA ARG A 55 5.12 -13.95 -15.61
C ARG A 55 5.05 -14.51 -17.02
N ARG A 56 4.41 -13.82 -17.95
CA ARG A 56 4.47 -14.17 -19.36
C ARG A 56 5.89 -13.95 -19.87
N GLY A 57 6.59 -15.04 -20.14
CA GLY A 57 7.91 -14.99 -20.73
C GLY A 57 7.88 -14.47 -22.17
N PRO A 58 9.03 -14.06 -22.73
CA PRO A 58 9.16 -13.71 -24.15
C PRO A 58 8.81 -14.88 -25.10
N GLU A 59 8.70 -16.11 -24.59
CA GLU A 59 8.21 -17.26 -25.36
C GLU A 59 6.68 -17.34 -25.49
N SER A 60 5.91 -16.68 -24.61
CA SER A 60 4.46 -16.57 -24.78
C SER A 60 4.06 -15.57 -25.88
N SER A 61 5.01 -14.73 -26.31
CA SER A 61 4.92 -13.87 -27.49
C SER A 61 5.45 -14.52 -28.77
N ARG A 62 5.97 -15.76 -28.71
CA ARG A 62 6.15 -16.58 -29.92
C ARG A 62 4.78 -17.16 -30.26
N GLU A 63 4.23 -16.72 -31.39
CA GLU A 63 2.89 -17.01 -31.93
C GLU A 63 2.63 -18.50 -32.27
N ASN A 64 3.03 -19.44 -31.41
CA ASN A 64 2.83 -20.88 -31.61
C ASN A 64 1.94 -21.53 -30.54
N THR A 65 1.26 -20.77 -29.67
CA THR A 65 0.16 -21.32 -28.86
C THR A 65 -1.12 -21.30 -29.71
N THR A 66 -1.26 -22.35 -30.50
CA THR A 66 -2.38 -22.64 -31.41
C THR A 66 -3.64 -23.04 -30.63
N SER A 67 -4.35 -22.07 -30.06
CA SER A 67 -5.83 -22.02 -29.89
C SER A 67 -6.22 -21.09 -28.75
N VAL A 68 -7.36 -20.41 -28.89
CA VAL A 68 -7.97 -19.59 -27.82
C VAL A 68 -8.22 -20.43 -26.56
N GLU A 69 -8.50 -21.72 -26.73
CA GLU A 69 -8.77 -22.68 -25.67
C GLU A 69 -7.57 -22.95 -24.75
N ASP A 70 -6.35 -22.96 -25.27
CA ASP A 70 -5.14 -23.19 -24.46
C ASP A 70 -4.79 -21.95 -23.61
N LEU A 71 -5.00 -20.76 -24.15
CA LEU A 71 -4.87 -19.49 -23.42
C LEU A 71 -5.93 -19.37 -22.31
N GLU A 72 -7.15 -19.83 -22.58
CA GLU A 72 -8.23 -19.88 -21.60
C GLU A 72 -7.93 -20.90 -20.49
N LYS A 73 -7.36 -22.07 -20.81
CA LYS A 73 -6.96 -23.09 -19.82
C LYS A 73 -5.83 -22.62 -18.90
N GLU A 74 -4.78 -21.98 -19.43
CA GLU A 74 -3.72 -21.39 -18.58
C GLU A 74 -4.27 -20.26 -17.71
N SER A 75 -5.14 -19.42 -18.28
CA SER A 75 -5.80 -18.34 -17.55
C SER A 75 -6.74 -18.89 -16.46
N ALA A 76 -7.41 -20.02 -16.68
CA ALA A 76 -8.27 -20.68 -15.71
C ALA A 76 -7.49 -21.34 -14.56
N LYS A 77 -6.21 -21.67 -14.76
CA LYS A 77 -5.35 -22.28 -13.74
C LYS A 77 -4.66 -21.28 -12.82
N THR A 78 -4.57 -20.01 -13.22
CA THR A 78 -3.87 -18.98 -12.43
C THR A 78 -4.75 -18.51 -11.28
N THR A 79 -4.44 -18.94 -10.05
CA THR A 79 -5.29 -18.68 -8.86
C THR A 79 -5.02 -17.32 -8.18
N GLY A 80 -3.91 -16.65 -8.51
CA GLY A 80 -3.52 -15.40 -7.85
C GLY A 80 -2.90 -15.59 -6.46
N GLU A 81 -2.60 -16.82 -6.06
CA GLU A 81 -2.20 -17.17 -4.68
C GLU A 81 -0.75 -16.83 -4.33
N ASP A 82 0.14 -16.75 -5.31
CA ASP A 82 1.58 -16.67 -5.12
C ASP A 82 2.21 -15.42 -5.75
N VAL A 83 1.45 -14.32 -5.84
CA VAL A 83 1.92 -13.03 -6.37
C VAL A 83 3.20 -12.60 -5.64
N ARG A 84 4.24 -12.21 -6.38
CA ARG A 84 5.47 -11.68 -5.81
C ARG A 84 5.34 -10.17 -5.59
N PHE A 85 6.01 -9.66 -4.56
CA PHE A 85 5.98 -8.23 -4.29
C PHE A 85 6.55 -7.38 -5.43
N SER A 86 7.60 -7.84 -6.11
CA SER A 86 8.15 -7.17 -7.29
C SER A 86 7.19 -7.11 -8.48
N GLU A 87 6.36 -8.14 -8.68
CA GLU A 87 5.30 -8.16 -9.68
C GLU A 87 4.19 -7.17 -9.31
N PHE A 88 3.82 -7.13 -8.03
CA PHE A 88 2.86 -6.16 -7.52
C PHE A 88 3.36 -4.71 -7.68
N VAL A 89 4.62 -4.42 -7.35
CA VAL A 89 5.21 -3.09 -7.55
C VAL A 89 5.19 -2.70 -9.03
N SER A 90 5.58 -3.61 -9.93
CA SER A 90 5.55 -3.35 -11.37
C SER A 90 4.11 -3.08 -11.86
N PHE A 91 3.15 -3.87 -11.39
CA PHE A 91 1.73 -3.67 -11.67
C PHE A 91 1.20 -2.32 -11.20
N LEU A 92 1.60 -1.85 -10.01
CA LEU A 92 1.20 -0.53 -9.53
C LEU A 92 1.76 0.60 -10.38
N LEU A 93 3.02 0.49 -10.80
CA LEU A 93 3.71 1.53 -11.55
C LEU A 93 3.25 1.60 -13.01
N ASP A 94 2.94 0.45 -13.62
CA ASP A 94 2.50 0.42 -15.02
C ASP A 94 1.00 0.75 -15.19
N LYS A 95 0.22 0.72 -14.10
CA LYS A 95 -1.22 1.03 -14.11
C LYS A 95 -1.47 2.28 -13.27
N GLU A 96 -1.17 3.45 -13.85
CA GLU A 96 -1.33 4.76 -13.18
C GLU A 96 -2.71 4.91 -12.49
N ASP A 97 -3.78 4.44 -13.14
CA ASP A 97 -5.13 4.49 -12.58
C ASP A 97 -5.31 3.64 -11.31
N LEU A 98 -4.60 2.53 -11.13
CA LEU A 98 -4.87 1.58 -10.04
C LEU A 98 -4.31 2.01 -8.70
N ALA A 99 -3.12 2.63 -8.70
CA ALA A 99 -2.63 3.36 -7.54
C ALA A 99 -3.56 4.53 -7.20
N ILE A 100 -4.22 5.10 -8.21
CA ILE A 100 -5.23 6.14 -8.02
C ILE A 100 -6.55 5.54 -7.51
N VAL A 101 -7.11 4.41 -7.94
CA VAL A 101 -8.43 3.97 -7.42
C VAL A 101 -8.38 3.18 -6.11
N ASN A 102 -7.30 2.46 -5.82
CA ASN A 102 -7.27 1.61 -4.63
C ASN A 102 -6.82 2.37 -3.37
N GLU A 103 -7.73 2.57 -2.42
CA GLU A 103 -7.46 3.26 -1.15
C GLU A 103 -6.32 2.67 -0.31
N HIS A 104 -5.97 1.39 -0.49
CA HIS A 104 -4.86 0.76 0.23
C HIS A 104 -3.50 1.04 -0.39
N TRP A 105 -3.46 1.38 -1.69
CA TRP A 105 -2.24 1.62 -2.44
C TRP A 105 -2.06 3.12 -2.72
N ARG A 106 -3.13 3.90 -2.76
CA ARG A 106 -3.08 5.34 -3.02
C ARG A 106 -2.22 6.08 -1.98
N PRO A 107 -1.30 6.98 -2.39
CA PRO A 107 -0.59 7.88 -1.47
C PRO A 107 -1.56 8.70 -0.60
N TYR A 108 -1.16 9.02 0.62
CA TYR A 108 -1.95 9.85 1.55
C TYR A 108 -2.20 11.25 0.99
N GLU A 109 -1.25 11.83 0.25
CA GLU A 109 -1.39 13.14 -0.39
C GLU A 109 -2.67 13.22 -1.25
N SER A 110 -2.97 12.15 -2.01
CA SER A 110 -4.12 12.08 -2.91
C SER A 110 -5.32 11.32 -2.32
N LEU A 111 -5.14 10.57 -1.23
CA LEU A 111 -6.23 9.90 -0.52
C LEU A 111 -6.90 10.79 0.51
N CYS A 112 -6.10 11.51 1.29
CA CYS A 112 -6.53 12.27 2.45
C CYS A 112 -6.46 13.78 2.22
N HIS A 113 -5.77 14.22 1.16
CA HIS A 113 -5.66 15.63 0.78
C HIS A 113 -5.23 16.57 1.94
N PRO A 114 -4.13 16.26 2.66
CA PRO A 114 -3.65 17.09 3.77
C PRO A 114 -3.27 18.52 3.36
N CYS A 115 -3.03 18.77 2.07
CA CYS A 115 -2.81 20.10 1.52
C CYS A 115 -4.10 20.93 1.39
N ALA A 116 -5.26 20.29 1.28
CA ALA A 116 -6.56 20.94 1.11
C ALA A 116 -7.41 20.92 2.41
N LEU A 117 -7.10 20.00 3.33
CA LEU A 117 -7.77 19.87 4.61
C LEU A 117 -6.76 20.07 5.75
N SER A 118 -7.00 21.06 6.59
CA SER A 118 -6.21 21.27 7.82
C SER A 118 -6.58 20.20 8.85
N TYR A 119 -5.69 19.25 9.08
CA TYR A 119 -5.83 18.28 10.16
C TYR A 119 -5.40 18.90 11.49
N ASP A 120 -6.18 18.65 12.54
CA ASP A 120 -5.88 19.11 13.90
C ASP A 120 -4.82 18.20 14.56
N VAL A 121 -4.78 16.91 14.18
CA VAL A 121 -3.79 15.93 14.63
C VAL A 121 -3.31 15.07 13.47
N ILE A 122 -2.00 14.90 13.33
CA ILE A 122 -1.39 13.90 12.45
C ILE A 122 -0.54 12.97 13.32
N ALA A 123 -1.05 11.76 13.57
CA ALA A 123 -0.43 10.71 14.36
C ALA A 123 0.37 9.76 13.46
N LYS A 124 1.36 9.08 14.04
CA LYS A 124 2.19 8.07 13.35
C LYS A 124 1.87 6.68 13.87
N TYR A 125 1.82 5.70 12.96
CA TYR A 125 1.60 4.30 13.30
C TYR A 125 2.73 3.75 14.18
N GLU A 126 3.94 4.30 14.01
CA GLU A 126 5.11 3.95 14.80
C GLU A 126 4.97 4.33 16.29
N SER A 127 4.18 5.37 16.60
CA SER A 127 3.85 5.87 17.94
C SER A 127 2.36 5.73 18.27
N LEU A 128 1.66 4.77 17.64
CA LEU A 128 0.20 4.72 17.62
C LEU A 128 -0.46 4.75 19.00
N GLU A 129 0.10 4.02 19.97
CA GLU A 129 -0.43 3.97 21.33
C GLU A 129 -0.29 5.33 22.03
N GLU A 130 0.92 5.90 22.03
CA GLU A 130 1.21 7.21 22.63
C GLU A 130 0.37 8.32 21.98
N ASP A 131 0.33 8.36 20.65
CA ASP A 131 -0.42 9.36 19.90
C ASP A 131 -1.93 9.23 20.13
N SER A 132 -2.43 8.00 20.27
CA SER A 132 -3.86 7.75 20.57
C SER A 132 -4.23 8.20 21.98
N GLU A 133 -3.38 7.94 22.97
CA GLU A 133 -3.55 8.47 24.33
C GLU A 133 -3.53 10.01 24.34
N GLY A 134 -2.64 10.63 23.57
CA GLY A 134 -2.61 12.08 23.35
C GLY A 134 -3.88 12.62 22.73
N PHE A 135 -4.39 11.94 21.69
CA PHE A 135 -5.63 12.31 21.02
C PHE A 135 -6.85 12.20 21.94
N LEU A 136 -6.95 11.13 22.74
CA LEU A 136 -8.04 10.96 23.72
C LEU A 136 -8.06 12.11 24.74
N ARG A 137 -6.90 12.52 25.25
CA ARG A 137 -6.80 13.70 26.14
C ARG A 137 -7.22 14.99 25.42
N LEU A 138 -6.80 15.18 24.18
CA LEU A 138 -7.12 16.38 23.39
C LEU A 138 -8.63 16.57 23.21
N ILE A 139 -9.38 15.49 23.00
CA ILE A 139 -10.83 15.55 22.78
C ILE A 139 -11.65 15.54 24.09
N GLY A 140 -10.99 15.52 25.26
CA GLY A 140 -11.66 15.44 26.56
C GLY A 140 -12.37 14.10 26.78
N ALA A 141 -11.79 12.99 26.29
CA ALA A 141 -12.32 11.65 26.54
C ALA A 141 -12.36 11.34 28.05
N PRO A 142 -13.28 10.48 28.52
CA PRO A 142 -13.32 10.07 29.93
C PRO A 142 -12.00 9.46 30.39
N GLU A 143 -11.60 9.72 31.64
CA GLU A 143 -10.30 9.28 32.18
C GLU A 143 -10.06 7.76 32.14
N GLY A 144 -11.12 6.95 32.14
CA GLY A 144 -11.02 5.49 32.05
C GLY A 144 -11.01 4.93 30.62
N LEU A 145 -11.09 5.78 29.60
CA LEU A 145 -11.02 5.36 28.20
C LEU A 145 -9.57 5.42 27.73
N HIS A 146 -9.00 4.25 27.44
CA HIS A 146 -7.64 4.11 26.94
C HIS A 146 -7.63 3.44 25.56
N PHE A 147 -6.57 3.70 24.82
CA PHE A 147 -6.26 2.94 23.61
C PHE A 147 -6.02 1.47 23.98
N PRO A 148 -6.61 0.52 23.25
CA PRO A 148 -6.41 -0.89 23.56
C PRO A 148 -4.97 -1.31 23.32
N GLN A 149 -4.49 -2.29 24.08
CA GLN A 149 -3.24 -2.95 23.77
C GLN A 149 -3.30 -3.53 22.35
N TYR A 150 -2.27 -3.26 21.55
CA TYR A 150 -2.18 -3.75 20.19
C TYR A 150 -0.87 -4.51 19.99
N ALA A 151 -0.93 -5.55 19.14
CA ALA A 151 0.26 -6.27 18.70
C ALA A 151 0.77 -5.63 17.40
N PRO A 152 1.96 -5.01 17.37
CA PRO A 152 2.50 -4.42 16.15
C PRO A 152 2.78 -5.48 15.10
N THR A 153 2.55 -5.14 13.84
CA THR A 153 2.92 -6.01 12.72
C THR A 153 4.42 -5.99 12.49
N ASN A 154 5.03 -7.13 12.15
CA ASN A 154 6.46 -7.22 11.82
C ASN A 154 6.81 -6.68 10.41
N THR A 155 6.04 -5.75 9.87
CA THR A 155 6.18 -5.29 8.47
C THR A 155 7.47 -4.50 8.27
N SER A 156 7.84 -3.65 9.22
CA SER A 156 9.07 -2.84 9.19
C SER A 156 10.32 -3.73 9.06
N ALA A 157 10.39 -4.81 9.85
CA ALA A 157 11.52 -5.75 9.81
C ALA A 157 11.63 -6.52 8.48
N LEU A 158 10.50 -6.71 7.77
CA LEU A 158 10.47 -7.40 6.48
C LEU A 158 10.71 -6.45 5.30
N LEU A 159 10.60 -5.12 5.48
CA LEU A 159 10.60 -4.18 4.37
C LEU A 159 11.83 -4.35 3.46
N HIS A 160 13.02 -4.45 4.05
CA HIS A 160 14.26 -4.58 3.30
C HIS A 160 14.29 -5.85 2.42
N SER A 161 13.84 -7.00 2.92
CA SER A 161 13.87 -8.25 2.14
C SER A 161 12.89 -8.23 0.97
N TYR A 162 11.74 -7.57 1.13
CA TYR A 162 10.77 -7.39 0.05
C TYR A 162 11.30 -6.41 -1.01
N LEU A 163 11.86 -5.27 -0.59
CA LEU A 163 12.43 -4.29 -1.51
C LEU A 163 13.64 -4.84 -2.28
N ALA A 164 14.43 -5.74 -1.69
CA ALA A 164 15.54 -6.41 -2.37
C ALA A 164 15.10 -7.26 -3.57
N SER A 165 13.83 -7.67 -3.65
CA SER A 165 13.28 -8.38 -4.81
C SER A 165 12.86 -7.46 -5.97
N VAL A 166 12.79 -6.15 -5.73
CA VAL A 166 12.34 -5.14 -6.68
C VAL A 166 13.54 -4.63 -7.47
N LYS A 167 13.39 -4.49 -8.80
CA LYS A 167 14.46 -3.94 -9.63
C LYS A 167 14.78 -2.48 -9.23
N PRO A 168 16.04 -2.03 -9.32
CA PRO A 168 16.46 -0.71 -8.84
C PRO A 168 15.70 0.46 -9.48
N ASP A 169 15.48 0.39 -10.79
CA ASP A 169 14.73 1.37 -11.58
C ASP A 169 13.27 1.47 -11.10
N ARG A 170 12.64 0.31 -10.85
CA ARG A 170 11.26 0.24 -10.33
C ARG A 170 11.18 0.70 -8.88
N LEU A 171 12.19 0.43 -8.07
CA LEU A 171 12.25 0.93 -6.70
C LEU A 171 12.37 2.45 -6.67
N ALA A 172 13.20 3.05 -7.54
CA ALA A 172 13.31 4.50 -7.67
C ALA A 172 11.98 5.12 -8.12
N GLN A 173 11.30 4.53 -9.11
CA GLN A 173 9.96 4.97 -9.53
C GLN A 173 8.93 4.86 -8.40
N LEU A 174 8.97 3.78 -7.62
CA LEU A 174 8.11 3.60 -6.46
C LEU A 174 8.35 4.67 -5.40
N MET A 175 9.61 4.99 -5.09
CA MET A 175 9.94 6.07 -4.15
C MET A 175 9.43 7.43 -4.66
N MET A 176 9.54 7.70 -5.96
CA MET A 176 8.99 8.90 -6.57
C MET A 176 7.46 8.96 -6.48
N ALA A 177 6.77 7.83 -6.69
CA ALA A 177 5.31 7.76 -6.60
C ALA A 177 4.75 8.12 -5.21
N TYR A 178 5.52 7.88 -4.14
CA TYR A 178 5.16 8.24 -2.76
C TYR A 178 5.95 9.44 -2.21
N GLN A 179 6.72 10.15 -3.04
CA GLN A 179 7.65 11.20 -2.60
C GLN A 179 6.97 12.27 -1.74
N ARG A 180 5.74 12.66 -2.11
CA ARG A 180 4.99 13.68 -1.37
C ARG A 180 4.61 13.21 0.02
N ASP A 181 4.27 11.94 0.21
CA ASP A 181 3.98 11.38 1.53
C ASP A 181 5.25 11.41 2.41
N PHE A 182 6.41 11.03 1.85
CA PHE A 182 7.68 11.12 2.56
C PHE A 182 7.95 12.54 3.07
N GLN A 183 7.75 13.53 2.20
CA GLN A 183 7.97 14.95 2.54
C GLN A 183 6.96 15.48 3.55
N LEU A 184 5.67 15.26 3.31
CA LEU A 184 4.58 15.78 4.14
C LEU A 184 4.64 15.25 5.58
N PHE A 185 5.04 13.99 5.75
CA PHE A 185 5.02 13.31 7.04
C PHE A 185 6.40 13.08 7.65
N GLN A 186 7.43 13.69 7.06
CA GLN A 186 8.81 13.66 7.55
C GLN A 186 9.30 12.21 7.77
N TYR A 187 9.10 11.38 6.74
CA TYR A 187 9.72 10.07 6.69
C TYR A 187 10.98 10.15 5.85
N ASP A 188 12.06 9.54 6.33
CA ASP A 188 13.27 9.35 5.54
C ASP A 188 13.02 8.33 4.43
N GLY A 189 13.75 8.46 3.33
CA GLY A 189 13.78 7.43 2.30
C GLY A 189 14.44 6.14 2.80
N VAL A 190 14.21 5.02 2.11
CA VAL A 190 14.91 3.76 2.42
C VAL A 190 16.31 3.81 1.83
N SER A 191 17.33 3.53 2.66
CA SER A 191 18.70 3.36 2.18
C SER A 191 18.84 2.03 1.42
N ILE A 192 19.13 2.12 0.12
CA ILE A 192 19.43 0.94 -0.71
C ILE A 192 20.95 0.71 -0.65
N PRO A 193 21.43 -0.51 -0.32
CA PRO A 193 22.85 -0.82 -0.39
C PRO A 193 23.39 -0.51 -1.80
N LYS A 194 24.51 0.21 -1.88
CA LYS A 194 25.11 0.77 -3.11
C LYS A 194 25.44 -0.25 -4.22
N GLY A 195 25.25 -1.55 -4.00
CA GLY A 195 25.54 -2.62 -4.98
C GLY A 195 24.40 -2.95 -5.95
N ALA A 196 23.25 -2.28 -5.84
CA ALA A 196 22.09 -2.55 -6.70
C ALA A 196 21.97 -1.61 -7.91
N MET A 197 22.78 -0.54 -8.03
CA MET A 197 22.83 0.28 -9.25
C MET A 197 24.08 -0.07 -10.06
N LEU A 198 23.93 -0.98 -11.02
CA LEU A 198 24.84 -1.16 -12.15
C LEU A 198 24.00 -1.23 -13.44
#